data_AF-A0A0K8SVS2-F1
#
_entry.id   AF-A0A0K8SVS2-F1
#
_cell.length_a   1.000
_cell.length_b   1.000
_cell.length_c   1.000
_cell.angle_alpha   90.00
_cell.angle_beta   90.00
_cell.angle_gamma   90.00
#
_symmetry.space_group_name_H-M   'P 1'
#
loop_
_entity.id
_entity.type
_entity.pdbx_description
1 polymer ?
#
loop_
_entity_poly.entity_id
_entity_poly.type
_entity_poly.pdbx_seq_one_letter_code
_entity_poly.pdbx_strand_id
1 'polypeptide(L)'
;LSYFASQVNHYLEKPPFNYPNPVGFLGGEKQISAEAAYLYDAVMLYATAVLETHQSGGDIRNGTTIVEKLKCRHYLSAMGYMGYMDSNGDAEGNYTLLARQEPAPGNYGP
;
A
#
# COMPACT_ATOMS: atom_id res chain seq x y z
N LEU A 1 -7.85 2.02 2.78
CA LEU A 1 -7.46 3.36 2.27
C LEU A 1 -7.53 4.47 3.32
N SER A 2 -8.65 4.67 4.03
CA SER A 2 -8.83 5.85 4.92
C SER A 2 -7.75 6.02 6.00
N TYR A 3 -7.33 4.95 6.68
CA TYR A 3 -6.31 5.06 7.73
C TYR A 3 -4.93 5.43 7.18
N PHE A 4 -4.41 4.68 6.20
CA PHE A 4 -3.11 4.97 5.58
C PHE A 4 -3.08 6.36 4.94
N ALA A 5 -4.13 6.73 4.19
CA ALA A 5 -4.21 8.05 3.57
C ALA A 5 -4.22 9.18 4.62
N SER A 6 -4.94 9.02 5.73
CA SER A 6 -4.95 10.01 6.80
C SER A 6 -3.59 10.11 7.50
N GLN A 7 -2.89 8.99 7.72
CA GLN A 7 -1.51 9.02 8.23
C GLN A 7 -0.55 9.74 7.28
N VAL A 8 -0.62 9.46 5.97
CA VAL A 8 0.21 10.14 4.98
C VAL A 8 -0.06 11.64 4.98
N ASN A 9 -1.34 12.06 4.98
CA ASN A 9 -1.69 13.48 5.08
C ASN A 9 -1.10 14.13 6.34
N HIS A 10 -1.24 13.47 7.50
CA HIS A 10 -0.69 13.96 8.77
C HIS A 10 0.83 14.10 8.79
N TYR A 11 1.57 13.12 8.25
CA TYR A 11 3.03 13.16 8.24
C TYR A 11 3.60 14.08 7.16
N LEU A 12 2.87 14.32 6.06
CA LEU A 12 3.28 15.30 5.05
C LEU A 12 3.34 16.72 5.62
N GLU A 13 2.45 17.08 6.55
CA GLU A 13 2.46 18.41 7.17
C GLU A 13 3.59 18.60 8.19
N LYS A 14 4.25 17.51 8.62
CA LYS A 14 5.33 17.54 9.61
C LYS A 14 6.71 17.62 8.94
N PRO A 15 7.76 18.01 9.70
CA PRO A 15 9.13 17.83 9.24
C PRO A 15 9.43 16.36 8.90
N PRO A 16 10.24 16.08 7.86
CA PRO A 16 10.99 17.04 7.04
C PRO A 16 10.19 17.62 5.85
N PHE A 17 8.98 17.13 5.58
CA PHE A 17 8.23 17.49 4.38
C PHE A 17 7.60 18.88 4.44
N ASN A 18 6.99 19.23 5.58
CA ASN A 18 6.31 20.51 5.81
C ASN A 18 5.38 20.91 4.64
N TYR A 19 4.62 19.94 4.11
CA TYR A 19 3.72 20.08 2.97
C TYR A 19 2.27 20.19 3.48
N PRO A 20 1.72 21.42 3.63
CA PRO A 20 0.39 21.63 4.19
C PRO A 20 -0.70 21.10 3.27
N ASN A 21 -1.77 20.54 3.85
CA ASN A 21 -2.93 20.10 3.09
C ASN A 21 -3.69 21.29 2.47
N PRO A 22 -3.71 21.42 1.13
CA PRO A 22 -4.31 22.57 0.47
C PRO A 22 -5.83 22.65 0.63
N VAL A 23 -6.50 21.54 0.99
CA VAL A 23 -7.96 21.48 1.19
C VAL A 23 -8.36 21.33 2.67
N GLY A 24 -7.40 21.44 3.59
CA GLY A 24 -7.64 21.29 5.03
C GLY A 24 -8.65 22.29 5.58
N PHE A 25 -8.71 23.50 5.02
CA PHE A 25 -9.68 24.53 5.40
C PHE A 25 -11.14 24.18 5.07
N LEU A 26 -11.37 23.23 4.16
CA LEU A 26 -12.69 22.68 3.82
C LEU A 26 -13.00 21.39 4.60
N GLY A 27 -12.13 20.97 5.52
CA GLY A 27 -12.22 19.69 6.22
C GLY A 27 -11.94 18.47 5.33
N GLY A 28 -11.34 18.67 4.15
CA GLY A 28 -10.96 17.60 3.23
C GLY A 28 -9.53 17.11 3.45
N GLU A 29 -9.23 15.90 2.98
CA GLU A 29 -7.87 15.34 2.92
C GLU A 29 -7.43 15.18 1.46
N LYS A 30 -6.12 15.24 1.20
CA LYS A 30 -5.59 14.91 -0.12
C LYS A 30 -5.83 13.43 -0.40
N GLN A 31 -6.35 13.12 -1.59
CA GLN A 31 -6.44 11.74 -2.05
C GLN A 31 -5.03 11.19 -2.31
N ILE A 32 -4.74 10.05 -1.67
CA ILE A 32 -3.48 9.33 -1.83
C ILE A 32 -3.72 8.21 -2.83
N SER A 33 -2.84 8.12 -3.83
CA SER A 33 -2.95 7.12 -4.89
C SER A 33 -2.61 5.72 -4.36
N ALA A 34 -3.10 4.68 -5.04
CA ALA A 34 -2.82 3.30 -4.66
C ALA A 34 -1.32 2.97 -4.76
N GLU A 35 -0.62 3.58 -5.72
CA GLU A 35 0.82 3.39 -5.96
C GLU A 35 1.66 3.84 -4.76
N ALA A 36 1.23 4.87 -4.02
CA ALA A 36 1.91 5.29 -2.80
C ALA A 36 1.82 4.21 -1.70
N ALA A 37 0.69 3.51 -1.61
CA ALA A 37 0.54 2.37 -0.71
C ALA A 37 1.41 1.18 -1.17
N TYR A 38 1.51 0.93 -2.48
CA TYR A 38 2.37 -0.13 -3.02
C TYR A 38 3.86 0.12 -2.72
N LEU A 39 4.31 1.37 -2.86
CA LEU A 39 5.69 1.74 -2.50
C LEU A 39 5.95 1.59 -1.00
N TYR A 40 4.99 1.97 -0.17
CA TYR A 40 5.08 1.76 1.28
C TYR A 40 5.19 0.26 1.62
N ASP A 41 4.32 -0.57 1.03
CA ASP A 41 4.33 -2.01 1.24
C ASP A 41 5.67 -2.62 0.83
N ALA A 42 6.24 -2.22 -0.32
CA ALA A 42 7.53 -2.70 -0.79
C ALA A 42 8.67 -2.41 0.22
N VAL A 43 8.71 -1.19 0.78
CA VAL A 43 9.71 -0.81 1.79
C VAL A 43 9.53 -1.63 3.07
N MET A 44 8.29 -1.78 3.54
CA MET A 44 8.00 -2.54 4.77
C MET A 44 8.35 -4.02 4.60
N LEU A 45 7.98 -4.63 3.47
CA LEU A 45 8.30 -6.02 3.14
C LEU A 45 9.82 -6.25 3.12
N TYR A 46 10.57 -5.36 2.46
CA TYR A 46 12.02 -5.41 2.41
C TYR A 46 12.64 -5.28 3.81
N ALA A 47 12.21 -4.27 4.58
CA ALA A 47 12.71 -4.05 5.95
C ALA A 47 12.45 -5.28 6.85
N THR A 48 11.28 -5.90 6.73
CA THR A 48 10.97 -7.15 7.44
C THR A 48 11.91 -8.28 7.01
N ALA A 49 12.15 -8.50 5.72
CA ALA A 49 13.04 -9.55 5.25
C ALA A 49 14.52 -9.33 5.67
N VAL A 50 14.98 -8.08 5.68
CA VAL A 50 16.29 -7.70 6.21
C VAL A 50 16.38 -8.02 7.71
N LEU A 51 15.36 -7.66 8.48
CA LEU A 51 15.30 -7.92 9.92
C LEU A 51 15.31 -9.42 10.21
N GLU A 52 14.50 -10.21 9.50
CA GLU A 52 14.48 -11.67 9.61
C GLU A 52 15.84 -12.28 9.25
N THR A 53 16.51 -11.77 8.22
CA THR A 53 17.87 -12.18 7.84
C THR A 53 18.83 -11.92 9.00
N HIS A 54 18.82 -10.71 9.54
CA HIS A 54 19.65 -10.33 10.69
C HIS A 54 19.40 -11.20 11.91
N GLN A 55 18.13 -11.43 12.27
CA GLN A 55 17.72 -12.24 13.42
C GLN A 55 18.12 -13.71 13.28
N SER A 56 18.17 -14.24 12.05
CA SER A 56 18.67 -15.58 11.75
C SER A 56 20.21 -15.68 11.71
N GLY A 57 20.93 -14.60 12.03
CA GLY A 57 22.40 -14.55 11.96
C GLY A 57 22.97 -14.41 10.55
N GLY A 58 22.11 -14.10 9.57
CA GLY A 58 22.52 -13.88 8.18
C GLY A 58 23.12 -12.49 7.95
N ASP A 59 23.86 -12.35 6.84
CA ASP A 59 24.39 -11.05 6.40
C ASP A 59 23.28 -10.22 5.74
N ILE A 60 23.00 -9.04 6.32
CA ILE A 60 22.03 -8.07 5.79
C ILE A 60 22.46 -7.46 4.43
N ARG A 61 23.70 -7.70 4.00
CA ARG A 61 24.18 -7.33 2.67
C ARG A 61 23.98 -8.44 1.63
N ASN A 62 23.58 -9.64 2.05
CA ASN A 62 23.25 -10.73 1.13
C ASN A 62 21.84 -10.52 0.55
N GLY A 63 21.78 -9.75 -0.54
CA GLY A 63 20.53 -9.45 -1.24
C GLY A 63 19.78 -10.69 -1.72
N THR A 64 20.50 -11.75 -2.13
CA THR A 64 19.88 -13.00 -2.57
C THR A 64 19.08 -13.66 -1.45
N THR A 65 19.65 -13.76 -0.25
CA THR A 65 18.94 -14.31 0.92
C THR A 65 17.74 -13.46 1.31
N ILE A 66 17.86 -12.14 1.23
CA ILE A 66 16.75 -11.22 1.54
C ILE A 66 15.61 -11.40 0.54
N VAL A 67 15.90 -11.43 -0.77
CA VAL A 67 14.88 -11.62 -1.81
C VAL A 67 14.23 -12.99 -1.68
N GLU A 68 14.99 -14.04 -1.32
CA GLU A 68 14.39 -15.36 -1.13
C GLU A 68 13.38 -15.39 0.02
N LYS A 69 13.60 -14.62 1.08
CA LYS A 69 12.63 -14.44 2.18
C LYS A 69 11.40 -13.61 1.79
N LEU A 70 11.47 -12.84 0.71
CA LEU A 70 10.31 -12.10 0.21
C LEU A 70 9.31 -13.02 -0.51
N LYS A 71 9.76 -14.11 -1.11
CA LYS A 71 8.90 -14.99 -1.92
C LYS A 71 7.90 -15.78 -1.07
N CYS A 72 6.86 -16.27 -1.74
CA CYS A 72 5.86 -17.19 -1.17
C CYS A 72 5.23 -16.68 0.14
N ARG A 73 4.93 -15.38 0.26
CA ARG A 73 4.47 -14.78 1.52
C ARG A 73 3.17 -14.01 1.36
N HIS A 74 2.34 -14.10 2.40
CA HIS A 74 1.20 -13.19 2.57
C HIS A 74 1.61 -11.95 3.35
N TYR A 75 0.96 -10.83 3.06
CA TYR A 75 1.16 -9.58 3.78
C TYR A 75 -0.12 -8.74 3.79
N LEU A 76 -0.31 -7.94 4.84
CA LEU A 76 -1.40 -6.97 4.89
C LEU A 76 -0.93 -5.67 4.23
N SER A 77 -1.53 -5.34 3.09
CA SER A 77 -1.24 -4.09 2.38
C SER A 77 -1.72 -2.88 3.20
N ALA A 78 -1.01 -1.77 3.10
CA ALA A 78 -1.47 -0.46 3.59
C ALA A 78 -2.82 -0.02 2.99
N MET A 79 -3.21 -0.59 1.84
CA MET A 79 -4.55 -0.40 1.27
C MET A 79 -5.66 -1.07 2.10
N GLY A 80 -5.33 -2.09 2.90
CA GLY A 80 -6.21 -2.80 3.83
C GLY A 80 -6.60 -4.21 3.41
N TYR A 81 -6.09 -4.71 2.28
CA TYR A 81 -6.34 -6.09 1.82
C TYR A 81 -5.10 -6.97 2.01
N MET A 82 -5.29 -8.29 2.01
CA MET A 82 -4.20 -9.26 2.03
C MET A 82 -3.61 -9.44 0.63
N GLY A 83 -2.32 -9.17 0.48
CA GLY A 83 -1.54 -9.50 -0.71
C GLY A 83 -0.83 -10.84 -0.56
N TYR A 84 -0.42 -11.41 -1.70
CA TYR A 84 0.46 -12.56 -1.77
C TYR A 84 1.57 -12.26 -2.77
N MET A 85 2.81 -12.62 -2.41
CA MET A 85 3.95 -12.68 -3.32
C MET A 85 4.23 -14.14 -3.62
N ASP A 86 4.32 -14.47 -4.91
CA ASP A 86 4.48 -15.85 -5.35
C ASP A 86 5.93 -16.35 -5.26
N SER A 87 6.17 -17.55 -5.77
CA SER A 87 7.50 -18.17 -5.80
C SER A 87 8.49 -17.51 -6.76
N ASN A 88 8.02 -16.73 -7.72
CA ASN A 88 8.86 -15.94 -8.61
C ASN A 88 9.23 -14.58 -8.00
N GLY A 89 8.56 -14.19 -6.91
CA GLY A 89 8.72 -12.89 -6.27
C GLY A 89 7.77 -11.84 -6.84
N ASP A 90 6.76 -12.25 -7.62
CA ASP A 90 5.77 -11.36 -8.20
C ASP A 90 4.58 -11.21 -7.24
N ALA A 91 4.10 -9.98 -7.07
CA ALA A 91 2.90 -9.72 -6.30
C ALA A 91 1.65 -10.07 -7.12
N GLU A 92 0.71 -10.79 -6.53
CA GLU A 92 -0.56 -11.09 -7.18
C GLU A 92 -1.40 -9.82 -7.41
N GLY A 93 -1.96 -9.72 -8.61
CA GLY A 93 -2.85 -8.62 -9.00
C GLY A 93 -4.31 -8.92 -8.66
N ASN A 94 -4.93 -8.05 -7.86
CA ASN A 94 -6.37 -8.09 -7.60
C ASN A 94 -7.08 -7.09 -8.52
N TYR A 95 -7.91 -7.58 -9.43
CA TYR A 95 -8.61 -6.76 -10.42
C TYR A 95 -10.13 -6.82 -10.23
N THR A 96 -10.78 -5.67 -10.34
CA THR A 96 -12.24 -5.57 -10.35
C THR A 96 -12.70 -5.22 -11.76
N LEU A 97 -13.60 -6.03 -12.32
CA LEU A 97 -14.28 -5.72 -13.57
C LEU A 97 -15.56 -4.93 -13.26
N LEU A 98 -15.65 -3.73 -13.84
CA LEU A 98 -16.82 -2.88 -13.72
C LEU A 98 -17.54 -2.83 -15.08
N ALA A 99 -18.87 -2.99 -15.05
CA ALA A 99 -19.72 -2.84 -16.22
C ALA A 99 -20.79 -1.79 -15.94
N ARG A 100 -21.13 -0.99 -16.95
CA ARG A 100 -22.24 -0.04 -16.85
C ARG A 100 -23.55 -0.81 -16.82
N GLN A 101 -24.27 -0.74 -15.71
CA GLN A 101 -25.64 -1.24 -15.63
C GLN A 101 -26.59 -0.22 -16.26
N GLU A 102 -27.51 -0.68 -17.12
CA GLU A 102 -28.60 0.20 -17.57
C GLU A 102 -29.48 0.54 -16.36
N PRO A 103 -29.86 1.81 -16.18
CA PRO A 103 -30.77 2.17 -15.10
C PRO A 103 -32.07 1.37 -15.25
N ALA A 104 -32.57 0.81 -14.14
CA ALA A 104 -33.85 0.13 -14.15
C ALA A 104 -34.96 1.09 -14.65
N PRO A 105 -35.85 0.65 -15.56
CA PRO A 105 -36.91 1.52 -16.05
C PRO A 105 -37.82 1.94 -14.88
N GLY A 106 -37.91 3.25 -14.65
CA GLY A 106 -38.88 3.85 -13.72
C GLY A 106 -38.34 4.64 -12.53
N ASN A 107 -37.03 4.67 -12.27
CA ASN A 107 -36.46 5.51 -11.20
C ASN A 107 -35.65 6.67 -11.77
N TYR A 108 -36.36 7.60 -12.41
CA TYR A 108 -35.90 8.98 -12.46
C TYR A 108 -36.49 9.65 -11.21
N GLY A 109 -35.66 9.82 -10.17
CA GLY A 109 -36.03 10.68 -9.04
C GLY A 109 -36.33 12.11 -9.52
N PRO A 110 -36.96 12.95 -8.68
CA PRO A 110 -37.45 14.28 -9.08
C PRO A 110 -36.37 15.17 -9.71
#